data_AF-A0AAD5C3P0-F1
#
_entry.id   AF-A0AAD5C3P0-F1
#
_cell.length_a   1.000
_cell.length_b   1.000
_cell.length_c   1.000
_cell.angle_alpha   90.00
_cell.angle_beta   90.00
_cell.angle_gamma   90.00
#
_symmetry.space_group_name_H-M   'P 1'
#
loop_
_entity.id
_entity.type
_entity.pdbx_description
1 polymer ?
#
loop_
_entity_poly.entity_id
_entity_poly.type
_entity_poly.pdbx_seq_one_letter_code
_entity_poly.pdbx_strand_id
1 'polypeptide(L)'
;MSNYQENDEYMADEYEMEDNDIDVDDDDNMDYEFHARDIGSDSDVDEYDYMSNKLQDTSAAQARRGKDIQGIPWERLSITREKYRKTRLEQYKNYENIPQSGEGSQKACKVTNKTGVFYDFRRNSRSARSTILHFQLRNLVWATSKHDVYLMSHFSVFHWSSLKCIKTEVLNVAGHVAPCEKHPGSLLEGFTQTQVSTMAIKDNLLVAGGFQGELICKVTFLWL
;
A
#
# COMPACT_ATOMS: atom_id res chain seq x y z
N MET A 1 -13.56 -50.61 26.61
CA MET A 1 -12.42 -50.53 27.56
C MET A 1 -11.16 -50.46 26.71
N SER A 2 -10.37 -49.40 26.63
CA SER A 2 -10.35 -48.07 27.25
C SER A 2 -9.45 -47.20 26.34
N ASN A 3 -9.96 -46.03 25.93
CA ASN A 3 -9.24 -45.01 25.17
C ASN A 3 -8.31 -44.22 26.11
N TYR A 4 -7.11 -43.89 25.64
CA TYR A 4 -6.26 -42.87 26.22
C TYR A 4 -6.61 -41.52 25.58
N GLN A 5 -7.11 -40.58 26.39
CA GLN A 5 -7.18 -39.16 26.08
C GLN A 5 -6.61 -38.43 27.30
N GLU A 6 -5.39 -37.91 27.16
CA GLU A 6 -4.88 -36.84 28.02
C GLU A 6 -5.58 -35.54 27.63
N ASN A 7 -6.04 -34.85 28.66
CA ASN A 7 -6.84 -33.64 28.64
C ASN A 7 -5.98 -32.58 29.32
N ASP A 8 -5.35 -31.69 28.56
CA ASP A 8 -4.62 -30.55 29.11
C ASP A 8 -5.51 -29.31 29.01
N GLU A 9 -5.91 -28.84 30.19
CA GLU A 9 -6.72 -27.67 30.48
C GLU A 9 -6.03 -26.37 30.02
N TYR A 10 -6.71 -25.58 29.18
CA TYR A 10 -6.33 -24.20 28.88
C TYR A 10 -6.89 -23.28 29.97
N MET A 11 -5.99 -22.74 30.80
CA MET A 11 -6.29 -21.70 31.79
C MET A 11 -6.75 -20.41 31.09
N ALA A 12 -7.95 -19.95 31.45
CA ALA A 12 -8.47 -18.64 31.09
C ALA A 12 -8.11 -17.65 32.20
N ASP A 13 -7.23 -16.69 31.90
CA ASP A 13 -6.97 -15.56 32.80
C ASP A 13 -7.90 -14.40 32.41
N GLU A 14 -8.88 -14.14 33.27
CA GLU A 14 -9.69 -12.93 33.33
C GLU A 14 -8.79 -11.72 33.63
N TYR A 15 -8.82 -10.70 32.78
CA TYR A 15 -8.29 -9.38 33.12
C TYR A 15 -9.45 -8.49 33.58
N GLU A 16 -9.51 -8.24 34.88
CA GLU A 16 -10.37 -7.23 35.51
C GLU A 16 -10.03 -5.84 34.96
N MET A 17 -11.03 -5.11 34.45
CA MET A 17 -10.89 -3.71 34.06
C MET A 17 -11.18 -2.83 35.29
N GLU A 18 -10.14 -2.19 35.83
CA GLU A 18 -10.30 -1.09 36.79
C GLU A 18 -10.76 0.17 36.06
N ASP A 19 -11.94 0.67 36.45
CA ASP A 19 -12.52 1.95 36.04
C ASP A 19 -11.61 3.11 36.45
N ASN A 20 -10.97 3.77 35.48
CA ASN A 20 -10.41 5.10 35.64
C ASN A 20 -11.19 6.06 34.73
N ASP A 21 -12.04 6.87 35.37
CA ASP A 21 -12.71 8.03 34.80
C ASP A 21 -11.65 8.98 34.19
N ILE A 22 -11.59 9.03 32.86
CA ILE A 22 -10.88 10.06 32.11
C ILE A 22 -11.92 10.75 31.24
N ASP A 23 -12.10 12.04 31.52
CA ASP A 23 -12.96 12.97 30.79
C ASP A 23 -12.73 12.85 29.27
N VAL A 24 -13.76 12.38 28.58
CA VAL A 24 -13.83 12.27 27.12
C VAL A 24 -14.10 13.66 26.56
N ASP A 25 -13.05 14.37 26.16
CA ASP A 25 -13.20 15.44 25.18
C ASP A 25 -13.46 14.77 23.82
N ASP A 26 -14.66 15.02 23.30
CA ASP A 26 -15.19 14.66 21.98
C ASP A 26 -14.14 14.81 20.86
N ASP A 27 -13.93 13.73 20.11
CA ASP A 27 -13.85 13.67 18.63
C ASP A 27 -12.93 12.50 18.19
N ASP A 28 -13.42 11.26 18.31
CA ASP A 28 -12.89 10.11 17.57
C ASP A 28 -13.86 8.90 17.71
N ASN A 29 -15.11 9.06 17.24
CA ASN A 29 -16.00 7.92 17.01
C ASN A 29 -15.96 7.54 15.52
N MET A 30 -14.89 6.85 15.09
CA MET A 30 -14.86 6.13 13.81
C MET A 30 -15.45 4.74 14.01
N ASP A 31 -16.77 4.70 14.07
CA ASP A 31 -17.58 3.49 14.10
C ASP A 31 -17.35 2.71 12.79
N TYR A 32 -16.74 1.53 12.90
CA TYR A 32 -16.36 0.66 11.80
C TYR A 32 -17.52 -0.27 11.42
N GLU A 33 -18.67 0.30 11.05
CA GLU A 33 -19.81 -0.50 10.59
C GLU A 33 -19.83 -0.61 9.06
N PHE A 34 -19.21 -1.69 8.56
CA PHE A 34 -19.21 -2.08 7.15
C PHE A 34 -20.58 -2.64 6.76
N HIS A 35 -21.51 -1.76 6.36
CA HIS A 35 -22.72 -2.16 5.63
C HIS A 35 -22.45 -2.18 4.13
N ALA A 36 -22.35 -3.39 3.59
CA ALA A 36 -22.34 -3.64 2.16
C ALA A 36 -23.68 -3.21 1.54
N ARG A 37 -23.57 -2.39 0.47
CA ARG A 37 -24.62 -1.89 -0.46
C ARG A 37 -25.26 -0.56 -0.06
N ASP A 38 -24.71 0.54 -0.56
CA ASP A 38 -25.48 1.43 -1.44
C ASP A 38 -24.58 2.30 -2.33
N ILE A 39 -25.09 2.62 -3.50
CA ILE A 39 -24.43 3.35 -4.59
C ILE A 39 -24.53 4.86 -4.33
N GLY A 40 -23.39 5.55 -4.39
CA GLY A 40 -23.32 6.95 -4.81
C GLY A 40 -23.12 8.01 -3.71
N SER A 41 -21.86 8.44 -3.53
CA SER A 41 -21.49 9.86 -3.45
C SER A 41 -19.95 9.97 -3.43
N ASP A 42 -19.34 9.87 -4.61
CA ASP A 42 -17.88 9.90 -4.84
C ASP A 42 -17.35 11.35 -4.95
N SER A 43 -17.83 12.28 -4.11
CA SER A 43 -17.57 13.72 -4.33
C SER A 43 -16.21 14.23 -3.82
N ASP A 44 -15.56 13.50 -2.93
CA ASP A 44 -14.39 14.05 -2.19
C ASP A 44 -13.07 13.41 -2.63
N VAL A 45 -13.12 12.29 -3.36
CA VAL A 45 -11.92 11.61 -3.89
C VAL A 45 -11.51 12.21 -5.24
N ASP A 46 -12.48 12.66 -6.03
CA ASP A 46 -12.27 13.21 -7.37
C ASP A 46 -11.60 14.59 -7.36
N GLU A 47 -11.86 15.45 -6.37
CA GLU A 47 -11.34 16.83 -6.38
C GLU A 47 -9.81 16.89 -6.15
N TYR A 48 -9.28 16.03 -5.26
CA TYR A 48 -7.84 15.91 -5.05
C TYR A 48 -7.12 15.25 -6.23
N ASP A 49 -7.75 14.29 -6.91
CA ASP A 49 -7.14 13.63 -8.07
C ASP A 49 -7.16 14.54 -9.31
N TYR A 50 -8.19 15.37 -9.49
CA TYR A 50 -8.23 16.38 -10.55
C TYR A 50 -7.17 17.48 -10.38
N MET A 51 -6.87 17.90 -9.14
CA MET A 51 -5.76 18.82 -8.87
C MET A 51 -4.38 18.15 -8.98
N SER A 52 -4.27 16.86 -8.64
CA SER A 52 -3.05 16.05 -8.82
C SER A 52 -2.66 15.93 -10.29
N ASN A 53 -3.63 15.77 -11.19
CA ASN A 53 -3.42 15.67 -12.64
C ASN A 53 -2.83 16.94 -13.29
N LYS A 54 -2.81 18.09 -12.60
CA LYS A 54 -2.14 19.33 -13.06
C LYS A 54 -0.74 19.52 -12.51
N LEU A 55 -0.27 18.70 -11.58
CA LEU A 55 1.07 18.86 -11.04
C LEU A 55 2.10 18.27 -12.03
N GLN A 56 2.84 19.15 -12.70
CA GLN A 56 3.99 18.78 -13.55
C GLN A 56 5.11 18.13 -12.75
N ASP A 57 5.55 16.95 -13.18
CA ASP A 57 6.62 16.18 -12.53
C ASP A 57 7.83 17.06 -12.18
N THR A 58 8.40 16.82 -10.99
CA THR A 58 9.65 17.47 -10.59
C THR A 58 10.81 16.83 -11.34
N SER A 59 11.43 17.56 -12.26
CA SER A 59 12.62 17.08 -12.96
C SER A 59 13.84 17.02 -12.04
N ALA A 60 14.83 16.20 -12.39
CA ALA A 60 16.07 16.08 -11.63
C ALA A 60 16.81 17.44 -11.48
N ALA A 61 16.74 18.30 -12.50
CA ALA A 61 17.31 19.64 -12.44
C ALA A 61 16.55 20.56 -11.47
N GLN A 62 15.21 20.44 -11.41
CA GLN A 62 14.40 21.18 -10.45
C GLN A 62 14.63 20.68 -9.01
N ALA A 63 14.71 19.38 -8.80
CA ALA A 63 15.00 18.79 -7.49
C ALA A 63 16.35 19.27 -6.95
N ARG A 64 17.40 19.29 -7.80
CA ARG A 64 18.71 19.84 -7.44
C ARG A 64 18.70 21.34 -7.11
N ARG A 65 17.72 22.09 -7.61
CA ARG A 65 17.50 23.50 -7.24
C ARG A 65 16.62 23.67 -5.99
N GLY A 66 16.24 22.58 -5.32
CA GLY A 66 15.48 22.63 -4.07
C GLY A 66 13.97 22.41 -4.23
N LYS A 67 13.44 22.20 -5.44
CA LYS A 67 12.03 21.83 -5.63
C LYS A 67 11.76 20.46 -5.01
N ASP A 68 10.68 20.32 -4.27
CA ASP A 68 10.31 19.06 -3.63
C ASP A 68 10.06 17.94 -4.68
N ILE A 69 10.61 16.75 -4.42
CA ILE A 69 10.53 15.59 -5.34
C ILE A 69 9.12 15.01 -5.45
N GLN A 70 8.34 15.07 -4.36
CA GLN A 70 6.93 14.67 -4.33
C GLN A 70 6.06 15.80 -4.93
N GLY A 71 6.63 17.00 -5.02
CA GLY A 71 6.02 18.20 -5.57
C GLY A 71 5.07 18.88 -4.59
N ILE A 72 5.29 18.67 -3.29
CA ILE A 72 4.60 19.40 -2.24
C ILE A 72 4.97 20.90 -2.37
N PRO A 73 3.99 21.79 -2.54
CA PRO A 73 4.24 23.22 -2.71
C PRO A 73 4.47 23.89 -1.36
N TRP A 74 5.59 23.59 -0.69
CA TRP A 74 5.92 24.09 0.65
C TRP A 74 5.79 25.62 0.80
N GLU A 75 6.08 26.38 -0.27
CA GLU A 75 5.94 27.84 -0.31
C GLU A 75 4.51 28.35 -0.14
N ARG A 76 3.50 27.50 -0.41
CA ARG A 76 2.07 27.82 -0.27
C ARG A 76 1.49 27.34 1.06
N LEU A 77 2.26 26.60 1.85
CA LEU A 77 1.82 26.05 3.12
C LEU A 77 2.25 26.97 4.27
N SER A 78 1.50 26.94 5.37
CA SER A 78 1.83 27.67 6.61
C SER A 78 3.00 27.06 7.39
N ILE A 79 3.52 25.91 6.93
CA ILE A 79 4.59 25.15 7.57
C ILE A 79 5.71 24.86 6.58
N THR A 80 6.96 25.01 7.03
CA THR A 80 8.13 24.64 6.24
C THR A 80 8.35 23.13 6.25
N ARG A 81 9.06 22.63 5.25
CA ARG A 81 9.45 21.21 5.16
C ARG A 81 10.21 20.74 6.41
N GLU A 82 11.12 21.57 6.91
CA GLU A 82 11.95 21.28 8.08
C GLU A 82 11.10 21.19 9.34
N LYS A 83 10.15 22.14 9.53
CA LYS A 83 9.26 22.15 10.69
C LYS A 83 8.32 20.94 10.66
N TYR A 84 7.72 20.64 9.51
CA TYR A 84 6.88 19.45 9.34
C TYR A 84 7.63 18.16 9.68
N ARG A 85 8.88 18.03 9.17
CA ARG A 85 9.72 16.87 9.46
C ARG A 85 10.02 16.73 10.95
N LYS A 86 10.33 17.84 11.63
CA LYS A 86 10.58 17.85 13.08
C LYS A 86 9.35 17.39 13.85
N THR A 87 8.20 17.99 13.57
CA THR A 87 6.92 17.63 14.21
C THR A 87 6.58 16.16 14.00
N ARG A 88 6.75 15.63 12.78
CA ARG A 88 6.54 14.20 12.51
C ARG A 88 7.46 13.32 13.37
N LEU A 89 8.74 13.67 13.50
CA LEU A 89 9.68 12.86 14.29
C LEU A 89 9.37 12.86 15.79
N GLU A 90 8.75 13.94 16.29
CA GLU A 90 8.41 14.08 17.71
C GLU A 90 7.06 13.43 18.04
N GLN A 91 6.08 13.53 17.15
CA GLN A 91 4.68 13.17 17.44
C GLN A 91 4.23 11.86 16.80
N TYR A 92 4.86 11.41 15.71
CA TYR A 92 4.40 10.24 14.97
C TYR A 92 4.74 8.94 15.71
N LYS A 93 3.71 8.21 16.13
CA LYS A 93 3.84 6.87 16.68
C LYS A 93 3.63 5.84 15.57
N ASN A 94 4.60 4.95 15.38
CA ASN A 94 4.45 3.85 14.43
C ASN A 94 3.46 2.84 14.98
N TYR A 95 2.65 2.25 14.10
CA TYR A 95 1.92 1.03 14.42
C TYR A 95 2.93 -0.13 14.56
N GLU A 96 2.81 -0.91 15.63
CA GLU A 96 3.68 -2.05 15.92
C GLU A 96 2.85 -3.31 16.18
N ASN A 97 3.08 -4.37 15.41
CA ASN A 97 2.49 -5.69 15.68
C ASN A 97 3.13 -6.34 16.93
N ILE A 98 4.39 -6.01 17.20
CA ILE A 98 5.15 -6.50 18.35
C ILE A 98 5.55 -5.26 19.16
N PRO A 99 5.14 -5.17 20.45
CA PRO A 99 5.46 -4.02 21.28
C PRO A 99 6.97 -3.72 21.30
N GLN A 100 7.33 -2.44 21.19
CA GLN A 100 8.71 -1.93 21.24
C GLN A 100 9.62 -2.42 20.09
N SER A 101 9.05 -2.97 19.02
CA SER A 101 9.82 -3.50 17.88
C SER A 101 10.63 -2.41 17.16
N GLY A 102 10.12 -1.18 17.08
CA GLY A 102 10.81 -0.03 16.52
C GLY A 102 12.05 0.34 17.32
N GLU A 103 11.92 0.44 18.65
CA GLU A 103 13.05 0.76 19.55
C GLU A 103 14.11 -0.36 19.54
N GLY A 104 13.68 -1.62 19.55
CA GLY A 104 14.56 -2.77 19.43
C GLY A 104 15.37 -2.74 18.14
N SER A 105 14.71 -2.44 17.01
CA SER A 105 15.35 -2.36 15.69
C SER A 105 16.29 -1.16 15.57
N GLN A 106 15.96 -0.03 16.21
CA GLN A 106 16.80 1.16 16.20
C GLN A 106 18.19 0.91 16.79
N LYS A 107 18.29 0.06 17.82
CA LYS A 107 19.57 -0.32 18.43
C LYS A 107 20.50 -1.06 17.46
N ALA A 108 19.93 -1.75 16.45
CA ALA A 108 20.69 -2.46 15.42
C ALA A 108 21.03 -1.58 14.20
N CYS A 109 20.40 -0.41 14.05
CA CYS A 109 20.63 0.48 12.92
C CYS A 109 21.98 1.19 13.03
N LYS A 110 22.83 1.02 12.02
CA LYS A 110 24.10 1.76 11.91
C LYS A 110 23.80 3.24 11.60
N VAL A 111 24.54 4.14 12.24
CA VAL A 111 24.52 5.56 11.88
C VAL A 111 24.98 5.70 10.42
N THR A 112 24.14 6.28 9.58
CA THR A 112 24.42 6.45 8.15
C THR A 112 24.85 7.88 7.84
N ASN A 113 25.87 8.01 7.01
CA ASN A 113 26.27 9.31 6.48
C ASN A 113 25.24 9.78 5.46
N LYS A 114 24.73 11.00 5.64
CA LYS A 114 23.71 11.62 4.77
C LYS A 114 24.28 12.18 3.45
N THR A 115 25.48 11.77 3.07
CA THR A 115 26.19 12.28 1.88
C THR A 115 25.93 11.44 0.61
N GLY A 116 25.14 10.38 0.72
CA GLY A 116 24.83 9.51 -0.42
C GLY A 116 23.85 10.14 -1.41
N VAL A 117 24.00 9.78 -2.68
CA VAL A 117 23.12 10.16 -3.80
C VAL A 117 21.89 9.26 -3.94
N PHE A 118 21.43 8.66 -2.84
CA PHE A 118 20.39 7.62 -2.86
C PHE A 118 19.05 8.11 -3.45
N TYR A 119 18.75 9.39 -3.28
CA TYR A 119 17.55 10.03 -3.81
C TYR A 119 17.81 10.81 -5.11
N ASP A 120 18.99 10.66 -5.73
CA ASP A 120 19.21 11.19 -7.08
C ASP A 120 18.48 10.31 -8.10
N PHE A 121 17.82 10.96 -9.05
CA PHE A 121 17.04 10.28 -10.07
C PHE A 121 17.22 10.94 -11.42
N ARG A 122 17.03 10.18 -12.50
CA ARG A 122 17.02 10.71 -13.87
C ARG A 122 15.63 11.18 -14.29
N ARG A 123 14.59 10.45 -13.88
CA ARG A 123 13.18 10.72 -14.17
C ARG A 123 12.34 10.47 -12.94
N ASN A 124 11.30 11.28 -12.79
CA ASN A 124 10.25 11.16 -11.78
C ASN A 124 8.92 11.20 -12.53
N SER A 125 7.95 10.39 -12.12
CA SER A 125 6.66 10.27 -12.78
C SER A 125 5.60 10.08 -11.71
N ARG A 126 4.68 11.04 -11.59
CA ARG A 126 3.58 10.97 -10.61
C ARG A 126 2.27 10.44 -11.19
N SER A 127 2.20 10.27 -12.51
CA SER A 127 1.10 9.58 -13.21
C SER A 127 1.00 8.08 -12.89
N ALA A 128 2.08 7.48 -12.36
CA ALA A 128 2.13 6.10 -11.91
C ALA A 128 1.96 6.04 -10.38
N ARG A 129 0.74 6.30 -9.90
CA ARG A 129 0.40 6.23 -8.48
C ARG A 129 -0.18 4.87 -8.12
N SER A 130 0.35 4.27 -7.06
CA SER A 130 -0.24 3.06 -6.48
C SER A 130 -1.33 3.43 -5.47
N THR A 131 -2.43 2.69 -5.48
CA THR A 131 -3.51 2.81 -4.48
C THR A 131 -3.23 1.80 -3.38
N ILE A 132 -3.04 2.29 -2.15
CA ILE A 132 -2.79 1.47 -0.98
C ILE A 132 -4.03 1.56 -0.10
N LEU A 133 -4.81 0.47 -0.05
CA LEU A 133 -6.03 0.41 0.77
C LEU A 133 -5.73 0.17 2.25
N HIS A 134 -4.66 -0.59 2.55
CA HIS A 134 -4.33 -0.98 3.91
C HIS A 134 -2.85 -0.86 4.20
N PHE A 135 -2.50 -0.17 5.28
CA PHE A 135 -1.13 0.22 5.62
C PHE A 135 -0.21 -0.97 5.96
N GLN A 136 -0.77 -2.12 6.32
CA GLN A 136 0.00 -3.34 6.62
C GLN A 136 0.32 -4.17 5.37
N LEU A 137 -0.39 -3.95 4.27
CA LEU A 137 -0.26 -4.76 3.06
C LEU A 137 0.75 -4.12 2.11
N ARG A 138 1.94 -4.74 2.00
CA ARG A 138 3.16 -4.04 1.56
C ARG A 138 3.74 -4.43 0.20
N ASN A 139 3.08 -5.25 -0.60
CA ASN A 139 3.65 -5.70 -1.88
C ASN A 139 2.77 -5.32 -3.07
N LEU A 140 2.38 -4.04 -3.16
CA LEU A 140 1.56 -3.50 -4.26
C LEU A 140 2.37 -2.77 -5.35
N VAL A 141 3.70 -2.74 -5.20
CA VAL A 141 4.64 -2.21 -6.18
C VAL A 141 5.78 -3.21 -6.33
N TRP A 142 6.11 -3.58 -7.56
CA TRP A 142 7.07 -4.63 -7.85
C TRP A 142 7.92 -4.31 -9.07
N ALA A 143 9.25 -4.30 -8.91
CA ALA A 143 10.17 -4.07 -10.01
C ALA A 143 10.69 -5.41 -10.55
N THR A 144 10.51 -5.67 -11.85
CA THR A 144 11.05 -6.88 -12.50
C THR A 144 12.40 -6.60 -13.17
N SER A 145 12.72 -5.33 -13.43
CA SER A 145 13.97 -4.87 -14.03
C SER A 145 14.31 -3.47 -13.52
N LYS A 146 15.44 -2.90 -13.97
CA LYS A 146 15.79 -1.49 -13.71
C LYS A 146 14.82 -0.49 -14.35
N HIS A 147 14.04 -0.95 -15.32
CA HIS A 147 13.23 -0.11 -16.18
C HIS A 147 11.74 -0.37 -16.08
N ASP A 148 11.35 -1.48 -15.45
CA ASP A 148 9.99 -1.99 -15.45
C ASP A 148 9.48 -2.12 -14.02
N VAL A 149 8.39 -1.42 -13.74
CA VAL A 149 7.70 -1.43 -12.46
C VAL A 149 6.25 -1.79 -12.69
N TYR A 150 5.75 -2.71 -11.90
CA TYR A 150 4.35 -3.06 -11.82
C TYR A 150 3.77 -2.45 -10.56
N LEU A 151 2.57 -1.87 -10.64
CA LEU A 151 1.91 -1.25 -9.50
C LEU A 151 0.42 -1.50 -9.53
N MET A 152 -0.16 -1.70 -8.35
CA MET A 152 -1.61 -1.74 -8.17
C MET A 152 -2.14 -0.30 -8.08
N SER A 153 -3.15 0.03 -8.87
CA SER A 153 -3.88 1.30 -8.81
C SER A 153 -5.37 1.02 -8.98
N HIS A 154 -6.15 1.39 -7.97
CA HIS A 154 -7.56 1.04 -7.83
C HIS A 154 -7.78 -0.47 -7.96
N PHE A 155 -8.45 -0.92 -9.02
CA PHE A 155 -8.71 -2.32 -9.33
C PHE A 155 -7.85 -2.85 -10.49
N SER A 156 -6.77 -2.14 -10.85
CA SER A 156 -5.93 -2.53 -11.98
C SER A 156 -4.45 -2.61 -11.62
N VAL A 157 -3.81 -3.67 -12.09
CA VAL A 157 -2.34 -3.80 -12.11
C VAL A 157 -1.84 -3.16 -13.39
N PHE A 158 -0.97 -2.17 -13.25
CA PHE A 158 -0.32 -1.49 -14.36
C PHE A 158 1.15 -1.87 -14.45
N HIS A 159 1.67 -1.99 -15.67
CA HIS A 159 3.09 -1.99 -15.97
C HIS A 159 3.49 -0.58 -16.42
N TRP A 160 4.54 -0.03 -15.82
CA TRP A 160 5.15 1.22 -16.20
C TRP A 160 6.59 0.96 -16.65
N SER A 161 6.91 1.42 -17.86
CA SER A 161 8.26 1.32 -18.42
C SER A 161 8.93 2.70 -18.46
N SER A 162 10.05 2.85 -17.77
CA SER A 162 10.84 4.09 -17.76
C SER A 162 11.50 4.40 -19.12
N LEU A 163 11.69 3.39 -19.98
CA LEU A 163 12.27 3.56 -21.31
C LEU A 163 11.26 4.11 -22.31
N LYS A 164 10.06 3.53 -22.33
CA LYS A 164 8.96 3.95 -23.21
C LYS A 164 8.17 5.13 -22.64
N CYS A 165 8.23 5.33 -21.32
CA CYS A 165 7.36 6.25 -20.57
C CYS A 165 5.87 5.98 -20.81
N ILE A 166 5.52 4.70 -20.91
CA ILE A 166 4.15 4.23 -21.12
C ILE A 166 3.71 3.47 -19.87
N LYS A 167 2.47 3.71 -19.48
CA LYS A 167 1.71 2.93 -18.49
C LYS A 167 0.72 2.05 -19.25
N THR A 168 0.82 0.73 -19.10
CA THR A 168 -0.07 -0.25 -19.74
C THR A 168 -0.85 -1.01 -18.66
N GLU A 169 -2.14 -1.22 -18.88
CA GLU A 169 -2.94 -2.05 -17.99
C GLU A 169 -2.65 -3.53 -18.27
N VAL A 170 -2.33 -4.28 -17.22
CA VAL A 170 -1.94 -5.70 -17.31
C VAL A 170 -3.03 -6.61 -16.77
N LEU A 171 -3.71 -6.21 -15.71
CA LEU A 171 -4.83 -6.96 -15.12
C LEU A 171 -5.84 -5.95 -14.58
N ASN A 172 -7.12 -6.17 -14.86
CA ASN A 172 -8.22 -5.39 -14.31
C ASN A 172 -9.14 -6.35 -13.56
N VAL A 173 -9.27 -6.16 -12.25
CA VAL A 173 -10.12 -6.95 -11.36
C VAL A 173 -11.37 -6.20 -10.92
N ALA A 174 -11.69 -5.05 -11.54
CA ALA A 174 -12.93 -4.33 -11.29
C ALA A 174 -14.14 -5.11 -11.81
N GLY A 175 -13.95 -5.78 -12.94
CA GLY A 175 -14.92 -6.68 -13.54
C GLY A 175 -14.79 -8.12 -13.02
N HIS A 176 -15.49 -9.00 -13.72
CA HIS A 176 -15.40 -10.43 -13.49
C HIS A 176 -14.14 -11.02 -14.12
N VAL A 177 -13.35 -11.76 -13.35
CA VAL A 177 -12.12 -12.43 -13.77
C VAL A 177 -12.27 -13.92 -13.52
N ALA A 178 -12.36 -14.69 -14.61
CA ALA A 178 -12.44 -16.15 -14.56
C ALA A 178 -11.22 -16.81 -15.23
N PRO A 179 -10.82 -18.02 -14.80
CA PRO A 179 -9.73 -18.75 -15.43
C PRO A 179 -10.02 -19.08 -16.90
N CYS A 180 -9.03 -18.89 -17.78
CA CYS A 180 -9.11 -19.35 -19.18
C CYS A 180 -8.77 -20.84 -19.34
N GLU A 181 -8.10 -21.43 -18.35
CA GLU A 181 -7.67 -22.83 -18.34
C GLU A 181 -8.16 -23.53 -17.07
N LYS A 182 -8.49 -24.82 -17.19
CA LYS A 182 -8.91 -25.64 -16.06
C LYS A 182 -7.72 -26.37 -15.46
N HIS A 183 -7.34 -25.98 -14.25
CA HIS A 183 -6.34 -26.67 -13.44
C HIS A 183 -6.99 -27.26 -12.17
N PRO A 184 -6.47 -28.36 -11.60
CA PRO A 184 -6.95 -28.89 -10.33
C PRO A 184 -6.88 -27.81 -9.24
N GLY A 185 -7.99 -27.60 -8.53
CA GLY A 185 -8.11 -26.57 -7.49
C GLY A 185 -8.48 -25.17 -7.99
N SER A 186 -8.60 -24.95 -9.31
CA SER A 186 -9.09 -23.67 -9.84
C SER A 186 -10.58 -23.47 -9.56
N LEU A 187 -10.93 -22.30 -9.03
CA LEU A 187 -12.31 -21.85 -8.94
C LEU A 187 -12.77 -21.35 -10.32
N LEU A 188 -13.52 -22.19 -11.05
CA LEU A 188 -13.94 -21.88 -12.42
C LEU A 188 -14.96 -20.74 -12.52
N GLU A 189 -15.70 -20.48 -11.44
CA GLU A 189 -16.58 -19.31 -11.35
C GLU A 189 -15.78 -18.01 -11.42
N GLY A 190 -14.51 -17.99 -11.00
CA GLY A 190 -13.72 -16.77 -10.97
C GLY A 190 -14.09 -15.84 -9.81
N PHE A 191 -13.67 -14.59 -9.92
CA PHE A 191 -13.86 -13.55 -8.90
C PHE A 191 -14.38 -12.26 -9.51
N THR A 192 -14.99 -11.41 -8.70
CA THR A 192 -15.50 -10.09 -9.12
C THR A 192 -15.08 -9.06 -8.09
N GLN A 193 -14.59 -7.90 -8.55
CA GLN A 193 -14.18 -6.79 -7.66
C GLN A 193 -13.20 -7.21 -6.56
N THR A 194 -12.26 -8.11 -6.89
CA THR A 194 -11.25 -8.57 -5.94
C THR A 194 -10.43 -7.40 -5.43
N GLN A 195 -10.45 -7.18 -4.12
CA GLN A 195 -9.61 -6.18 -3.48
C GLN A 195 -8.20 -6.77 -3.31
N VAL A 196 -7.29 -6.43 -4.23
CA VAL A 196 -5.91 -6.94 -4.22
C VAL A 196 -5.15 -6.36 -3.04
N SER A 197 -4.65 -7.25 -2.18
CA SER A 197 -3.86 -6.94 -0.98
C SER A 197 -2.35 -7.09 -1.23
N THR A 198 -1.96 -7.95 -2.17
CA THR A 198 -0.54 -8.26 -2.43
C THR A 198 -0.36 -8.72 -3.87
N MET A 199 0.81 -8.47 -4.44
CA MET A 199 1.17 -8.95 -5.77
C MET A 199 2.66 -9.29 -5.86
N ALA A 200 2.99 -10.21 -6.76
CA ALA A 200 4.36 -10.54 -7.15
C ALA A 200 4.42 -10.77 -8.65
N ILE A 201 5.51 -10.31 -9.29
CA ILE A 201 5.78 -10.61 -10.71
C ILE A 201 7.17 -11.17 -10.87
N LYS A 202 7.29 -12.31 -11.55
CA LYS A 202 8.59 -12.84 -11.97
C LYS A 202 8.42 -13.69 -13.21
N ASP A 203 9.39 -13.66 -14.12
CA ASP A 203 9.45 -14.56 -15.28
C ASP A 203 8.13 -14.61 -16.08
N ASN A 204 7.51 -13.46 -16.30
CA ASN A 204 6.21 -13.30 -16.98
C ASN A 204 5.01 -13.94 -16.27
N LEU A 205 5.11 -14.19 -14.97
CA LEU A 205 4.00 -14.63 -14.13
C LEU A 205 3.65 -13.53 -13.13
N LEU A 206 2.43 -13.00 -13.23
CA LEU A 206 1.80 -12.15 -12.23
C LEU A 206 0.94 -13.02 -11.31
N VAL A 207 1.16 -12.87 -10.00
CA VAL A 207 0.30 -13.43 -8.97
C VAL A 207 -0.25 -12.28 -8.13
N ALA A 208 -1.57 -12.22 -7.97
CA ALA A 208 -2.27 -11.26 -7.12
C ALA A 208 -3.07 -11.99 -6.06
N GLY A 209 -2.91 -11.58 -4.79
CA GLY A 209 -3.66 -12.07 -3.65
C GLY A 209 -4.72 -11.06 -3.22
N GLY A 210 -5.94 -11.51 -2.96
CA GLY A 210 -7.03 -10.69 -2.44
C GLY A 210 -7.09 -10.65 -0.91
N PHE A 211 -8.05 -9.92 -0.35
CA PHE A 211 -8.29 -9.87 1.10
C PHE A 211 -8.98 -11.11 1.66
N GLN A 212 -9.77 -11.82 0.85
CA GLN A 212 -10.56 -12.99 1.26
C GLN A 212 -9.86 -14.31 0.93
N GLY A 213 -8.55 -14.26 0.65
CA GLY A 213 -7.76 -15.43 0.26
C GLY A 213 -7.82 -15.77 -1.23
N GLU A 214 -8.33 -14.87 -2.07
CA GLU A 214 -8.33 -15.05 -3.52
C GLU A 214 -6.90 -15.10 -4.06
N LEU A 215 -6.66 -15.97 -5.05
CA LEU A 215 -5.38 -16.08 -5.74
C LEU A 215 -5.61 -16.03 -7.25
N ILE A 216 -5.14 -14.96 -7.89
CA ILE A 216 -5.25 -14.74 -9.33
C ILE A 216 -3.86 -14.86 -9.94
N CYS A 217 -3.70 -15.82 -10.86
CA CYS A 217 -2.47 -16.03 -11.62
C CYS A 217 -2.69 -15.63 -13.08
N LYS A 218 -1.81 -14.77 -13.61
CA LYS A 218 -1.85 -14.34 -15.01
C LYS A 218 -0.46 -14.43 -15.63
N VAL A 219 -0.36 -15.10 -16.79
CA VAL A 219 0.84 -15.05 -17.62
C VAL A 219 0.87 -13.73 -18.38
N THR A 220 1.91 -12.93 -18.18
CA THR A 220 2.11 -11.61 -18.76
C THR A 220 3.08 -11.69 -19.93
N PHE A 221 2.58 -12.02 -21.13
CA PHE A 221 3.40 -11.92 -22.33
C PHE A 221 3.59 -10.43 -22.68
N LEU A 222 4.81 -9.93 -22.56
CA LEU A 222 5.23 -8.72 -23.27
C LEU A 222 5.34 -9.11 -24.74
N TRP A 223 4.36 -8.73 -25.57
CA TRP A 223 4.54 -8.75 -27.01
C TRP A 223 5.71 -7.81 -27.34
N LEU A 224 6.80 -8.40 -27.84
CA LEU A 224 8.02 -7.69 -28.30
C LEU A 224 7.73 -6.84 -29.53
#